data_AF-A0A847CT60-F1
#
_entry.id   AF-A0A847CT60-F1
#
_cell.length_a   1.000
_cell.length_b   1.000
_cell.length_c   1.000
_cell.angle_alpha   90.00
_cell.angle_beta   90.00
_cell.angle_gamma   90.00
#
_symmetry.space_group_name_H-M   'P 1'
#
loop_
_entity.id
_entity.type
_entity.pdbx_description
1 polymer ?
#
loop_
_entity_poly.entity_id
_entity_poly.type
_entity_poly.pdbx_seq_one_letter_code
_entity_poly.pdbx_strand_id
1 'polypeptide(L)'
;MTKKLLVYNMPDEMLSKIESLKEKHKFEIITATDDDLGQNVGYLIGERKKIEYPSTHEPVDINFLMIHKFEDEELNELLKDLKENELHLPNKCISTEMNQTWHLHKLLAENKEESEIMPVLHRLYSVRNMAIQLIKEGVVNPELENGINSINEMLEAGDLQKEEVIKKYNEMAKLVNSHMA
;
A
#
# COMPACT_ATOMS: atom_id res chain seq x y z
N MET A 1 -19.17 1.97 19.37
CA MET A 1 -18.98 1.72 17.93
C MET A 1 -17.99 0.56 17.81
N THR A 2 -18.20 -0.38 16.88
CA THR A 2 -17.44 -1.64 16.84
C THR A 2 -16.26 -1.57 15.87
N LYS A 3 -15.09 -2.08 16.28
CA LYS A 3 -13.89 -2.22 15.45
C LYS A 3 -14.12 -3.26 14.37
N LYS A 4 -13.61 -3.02 13.17
CA LYS A 4 -13.86 -3.90 12.02
C LYS A 4 -12.61 -4.10 11.19
N LEU A 5 -12.47 -5.31 10.67
CA LEU A 5 -11.55 -5.68 9.62
C LEU A 5 -12.36 -6.07 8.39
N LEU A 6 -12.23 -5.29 7.31
CA LEU A 6 -12.81 -5.64 6.02
C LEU A 6 -11.75 -6.40 5.21
N VAL A 7 -12.06 -7.63 4.80
CA VAL A 7 -11.17 -8.49 4.01
C VAL A 7 -11.77 -8.75 2.65
N TYR A 8 -10.91 -8.88 1.63
CA TYR A 8 -11.29 -9.27 0.27
C TYR A 8 -10.27 -10.25 -0.28
N ASN A 9 -10.77 -11.31 -0.92
CA ASN A 9 -9.98 -12.39 -1.53
C ASN A 9 -8.88 -12.92 -0.58
N MET A 10 -9.23 -13.17 0.68
CA MET A 10 -8.30 -13.65 1.70
C MET A 10 -8.29 -15.19 1.72
N PRO A 11 -7.12 -15.85 1.60
CA PRO A 11 -7.03 -17.31 1.72
C PRO A 11 -7.50 -17.80 3.10
N ASP A 12 -8.16 -18.97 3.15
CA ASP A 12 -8.72 -19.54 4.39
C ASP A 12 -7.67 -19.66 5.52
N GLU A 13 -6.43 -20.01 5.19
CA GLU A 13 -5.35 -20.11 6.17
C GLU A 13 -5.05 -18.73 6.80
N MET A 14 -4.99 -17.69 5.98
CA MET A 14 -4.76 -16.32 6.46
C MET A 14 -5.95 -15.81 7.25
N LEU A 15 -7.17 -16.08 6.78
CA LEU A 15 -8.40 -15.71 7.46
C LEU A 15 -8.49 -16.38 8.84
N SER A 16 -8.15 -17.67 8.95
CA SER A 16 -8.10 -18.40 10.22
C SER A 16 -7.13 -17.77 11.22
N LYS A 17 -5.95 -17.32 10.75
CA LYS A 17 -4.98 -16.60 11.59
C LYS A 17 -5.52 -15.24 12.04
N ILE A 18 -6.20 -14.49 11.16
CA ILE A 18 -6.86 -13.24 11.54
C ILE A 18 -7.97 -13.48 12.57
N GLU A 19 -8.80 -14.52 12.38
CA GLU A 19 -9.86 -14.90 13.30
C GLU A 19 -9.33 -15.21 14.71
N SER A 20 -8.16 -15.84 14.81
CA SER A 20 -7.50 -16.12 16.10
C SER A 20 -7.20 -14.85 16.92
N LEU A 21 -7.09 -13.68 16.27
CA LEU A 21 -6.80 -12.39 16.92
C LEU A 21 -8.06 -11.65 17.39
N LYS A 22 -9.25 -12.17 17.03
CA LYS A 22 -10.54 -11.49 17.24
C LYS A 22 -10.85 -11.21 18.71
N GLU A 23 -10.62 -12.18 19.58
CA GLU A 23 -10.93 -12.06 21.01
C GLU A 23 -10.01 -11.03 21.70
N LYS A 24 -8.71 -11.06 21.37
CA LYS A 24 -7.71 -10.15 21.93
C LYS A 24 -8.00 -8.70 21.56
N HIS A 25 -8.29 -8.45 20.28
CA HIS A 25 -8.41 -7.10 19.73
C HIS A 25 -9.85 -6.56 19.66
N LYS A 26 -10.84 -7.42 19.90
CA LYS A 26 -12.27 -7.09 19.96
C LYS A 26 -12.80 -6.44 18.68
N PHE A 27 -12.62 -7.10 17.55
CA PHE A 27 -13.13 -6.65 16.25
C PHE A 27 -14.12 -7.63 15.62
N GLU A 28 -14.82 -7.15 14.60
CA GLU A 28 -15.62 -7.95 13.67
C GLU A 28 -14.87 -8.11 12.34
N ILE A 29 -15.04 -9.24 11.68
CA ILE A 29 -14.53 -9.45 10.31
C ILE A 29 -15.70 -9.33 9.35
N ILE A 30 -15.50 -8.55 8.30
CA ILE A 30 -16.41 -8.43 7.17
C ILE A 30 -15.67 -8.99 5.96
N THR A 31 -16.20 -10.06 5.39
CA THR A 31 -15.67 -10.64 4.15
C THR A 31 -16.44 -10.08 2.97
N ALA A 32 -15.78 -9.24 2.18
CA ALA A 32 -16.32 -8.73 0.92
C ALA A 32 -16.02 -9.69 -0.23
N THR A 33 -16.91 -9.66 -1.22
CA THR A 33 -16.88 -10.50 -2.42
C THR A 33 -16.92 -9.63 -3.68
N ASP A 34 -16.85 -10.26 -4.86
CA ASP A 34 -16.92 -9.53 -6.14
C ASP A 34 -18.27 -8.79 -6.33
N ASP A 35 -19.33 -9.28 -5.70
CA ASP A 35 -20.64 -8.63 -5.69
C ASP A 35 -20.62 -7.28 -4.95
N ASP A 36 -19.64 -7.08 -4.06
CA ASP A 36 -19.46 -5.86 -3.28
C ASP A 36 -18.58 -4.81 -3.98
N LEU A 37 -17.99 -5.11 -5.14
CA LEU A 37 -17.05 -4.22 -5.82
C LEU A 37 -17.64 -2.85 -6.18
N GLY A 38 -18.93 -2.83 -6.55
CA GLY A 38 -19.69 -1.61 -6.80
C GLY A 38 -20.16 -0.89 -5.54
N GLN A 39 -20.03 -1.48 -4.35
CA GLN A 39 -20.48 -0.89 -3.11
C GLN A 39 -19.48 0.11 -2.55
N ASN A 40 -20.02 1.10 -1.85
CA ASN A 40 -19.24 2.04 -1.09
C ASN A 40 -18.60 1.36 0.13
N VAL A 41 -17.31 1.59 0.35
CA VAL A 41 -16.57 0.97 1.47
C VAL A 41 -17.18 1.32 2.82
N GLY A 42 -17.60 2.58 3.00
CA GLY A 42 -18.28 3.04 4.21
C GLY A 42 -19.60 2.30 4.47
N TYR A 43 -20.32 1.85 3.45
CA TYR A 43 -21.49 1.00 3.62
C TYR A 43 -21.10 -0.40 4.11
N LEU A 44 -20.07 -1.01 3.51
CA LEU A 44 -19.60 -2.34 3.91
C LEU A 44 -19.20 -2.38 5.38
N ILE A 45 -18.52 -1.35 5.86
CA ILE A 45 -18.14 -1.22 7.27
C ILE A 45 -19.23 -0.61 8.16
N GLY A 46 -20.43 -0.34 7.64
CA GLY A 46 -21.59 0.11 8.41
C GLY A 46 -21.58 1.57 8.86
N GLU A 47 -20.75 2.41 8.25
CA GLU A 47 -20.65 3.85 8.52
C GLU A 47 -21.52 4.69 7.56
N ARG A 48 -21.95 4.11 6.44
CA ARG A 48 -22.75 4.78 5.41
C ARG A 48 -23.95 3.94 4.98
N LYS A 49 -24.94 4.59 4.37
CA LYS A 49 -26.10 3.89 3.79
C LYS A 49 -25.70 3.16 2.52
N LYS A 50 -26.38 2.04 2.26
CA LYS A 50 -26.28 1.31 0.99
C LYS A 50 -26.59 2.25 -0.16
N ILE A 51 -25.79 2.17 -1.22
CA ILE A 51 -26.17 2.75 -2.51
C ILE A 51 -26.29 1.59 -3.48
N GLU A 52 -27.44 1.46 -4.13
CA GLU A 52 -27.66 0.44 -5.14
C GLU A 52 -26.89 0.82 -6.40
N TYR A 53 -25.73 0.19 -6.57
CA TYR A 53 -24.99 0.20 -7.82
C TYR A 53 -24.92 -1.25 -8.33
N PRO A 54 -25.29 -1.52 -9.59
CA PRO A 54 -25.00 -2.80 -10.20
C PRO A 54 -23.47 -2.97 -10.26
N SER A 55 -22.96 -4.09 -9.76
CA SER A 55 -21.53 -4.41 -9.88
C SER A 55 -21.24 -4.84 -11.31
N THR A 56 -20.59 -3.97 -12.09
CA THR A 56 -20.06 -4.27 -13.43
C THR A 56 -18.53 -4.22 -13.44
N HIS A 57 -17.91 -4.17 -12.26
CA HIS A 57 -16.47 -4.05 -12.12
C HIS A 57 -15.82 -5.42 -12.25
N GLU A 58 -14.64 -5.46 -12.89
CA GLU A 58 -13.84 -6.68 -12.93
C GLU A 58 -13.21 -6.95 -11.55
N PRO A 59 -13.03 -8.22 -11.15
CA PRO A 59 -12.33 -8.56 -9.92
C PRO A 59 -10.90 -8.02 -9.89
N VAL A 60 -10.45 -7.59 -8.71
CA VAL A 60 -9.08 -7.12 -8.51
C VAL A 60 -8.26 -8.22 -7.85
N ASP A 61 -7.31 -8.80 -8.56
CA ASP A 61 -6.46 -9.88 -8.02
C ASP A 61 -5.46 -9.36 -6.97
N ILE A 62 -5.91 -9.26 -5.71
CA ILE A 62 -5.14 -8.98 -4.50
C ILE A 62 -5.76 -9.64 -3.27
N ASN A 63 -4.95 -9.96 -2.26
CA ASN A 63 -5.42 -10.22 -0.90
C ASN A 63 -5.40 -8.90 -0.14
N PHE A 64 -6.55 -8.47 0.40
CA PHE A 64 -6.70 -7.12 0.97
C PHE A 64 -7.25 -7.12 2.40
N LEU A 65 -6.78 -6.17 3.21
CA LEU A 65 -7.24 -5.91 4.57
C LEU A 65 -7.42 -4.40 4.83
N MET A 66 -8.64 -3.95 5.15
CA MET A 66 -8.87 -2.62 5.71
C MET A 66 -9.13 -2.69 7.22
N ILE A 67 -8.47 -1.79 7.96
CA ILE A 67 -8.56 -1.66 9.42
C ILE A 67 -9.42 -0.44 9.78
N HIS A 68 -10.47 -0.64 10.59
CA HIS A 68 -11.41 0.42 10.94
C HIS A 68 -11.60 0.57 12.46
N LYS A 69 -11.50 1.83 12.94
CA LYS A 69 -11.71 2.25 14.35
C LYS A 69 -10.74 1.65 15.37
N PHE A 70 -9.49 1.44 14.96
CA PHE A 70 -8.41 1.14 15.89
C PHE A 70 -7.73 2.45 16.26
N GLU A 71 -7.58 2.70 17.56
CA GLU A 71 -6.72 3.78 18.05
C GLU A 71 -5.25 3.40 17.85
N ASP A 72 -4.34 4.38 17.84
CA ASP A 72 -2.93 4.17 17.48
C ASP A 72 -2.24 3.06 18.29
N GLU A 73 -2.47 3.00 19.60
CA GLU A 73 -1.90 1.95 20.47
C GLU A 73 -2.42 0.56 20.08
N GLU A 74 -3.74 0.43 19.88
CA GLU A 74 -4.40 -0.83 19.53
C GLU A 74 -4.05 -1.28 18.12
N LEU A 75 -3.91 -0.34 17.18
CA LEU A 75 -3.44 -0.59 15.82
C LEU A 75 -2.02 -1.14 15.84
N ASN A 76 -1.12 -0.53 16.60
CA ASN A 76 0.27 -0.99 16.70
C ASN A 76 0.36 -2.41 17.27
N GLU A 77 -0.45 -2.72 18.29
CA GLU A 77 -0.55 -4.07 18.84
C GLU A 77 -1.11 -5.07 17.82
N LEU A 78 -2.17 -4.71 17.09
CA LEU A 78 -2.72 -5.55 16.03
C LEU A 78 -1.69 -5.83 14.93
N LEU A 79 -1.01 -4.80 14.44
CA LEU A 79 0.00 -4.94 13.38
C LEU A 79 1.19 -5.80 13.83
N LYS A 80 1.59 -5.69 15.09
CA LYS A 80 2.61 -6.55 15.69
C LYS A 80 2.15 -8.01 15.70
N ASP A 81 0.95 -8.28 16.18
CA ASP A 81 0.42 -9.65 16.25
C ASP A 81 0.23 -10.27 14.86
N LEU A 82 -0.24 -9.49 13.88
CA LEU A 82 -0.32 -9.94 12.48
C LEU A 82 1.07 -10.39 11.99
N LYS A 83 2.10 -9.59 12.25
CA LYS A 83 3.48 -9.92 11.88
C LYS A 83 4.00 -11.17 12.60
N GLU A 84 3.74 -11.30 13.90
CA GLU A 84 4.15 -12.47 14.70
C GLU A 84 3.44 -13.76 14.29
N ASN A 85 2.24 -13.66 13.70
CA ASN A 85 1.51 -14.78 13.12
C ASN A 85 1.86 -15.01 11.63
N GLU A 86 2.96 -14.45 11.13
CA GLU A 86 3.44 -14.60 9.76
C GLU A 86 2.42 -14.13 8.70
N LEU A 87 1.53 -13.19 9.06
CA LEU A 87 0.57 -12.58 8.13
C LEU A 87 1.24 -11.41 7.39
N HIS A 88 1.83 -11.73 6.25
CA HIS A 88 2.35 -10.74 5.32
C HIS A 88 1.24 -10.19 4.41
N LEU A 89 0.68 -9.05 4.81
CA LEU A 89 -0.39 -8.34 4.09
C LEU A 89 0.17 -7.05 3.48
N PRO A 90 0.63 -7.07 2.21
CA PRO A 90 1.14 -5.87 1.55
C PRO A 90 0.01 -4.87 1.25
N ASN A 91 -1.14 -5.36 0.77
CA ASN A 91 -2.31 -4.53 0.51
C ASN A 91 -3.15 -4.38 1.78
N LYS A 92 -2.87 -3.32 2.55
CA LYS A 92 -3.66 -2.97 3.72
C LYS A 92 -3.74 -1.46 3.90
N CYS A 93 -4.88 -0.99 4.39
CA CYS A 93 -5.04 0.42 4.70
C CYS A 93 -5.88 0.64 5.95
N ILE A 94 -5.79 1.84 6.51
CA ILE A 94 -6.68 2.31 7.57
C ILE A 94 -7.86 3.01 6.92
N SER A 95 -9.07 2.81 7.44
CA SER A 95 -10.23 3.56 6.97
C SER A 95 -10.10 5.06 7.28
N THR A 96 -10.41 5.91 6.32
CA THR A 96 -10.47 7.37 6.46
C THR A 96 -11.80 7.87 5.94
N GLU A 97 -12.21 9.10 6.28
CA GLU A 97 -13.44 9.67 5.74
C GLU A 97 -13.47 9.66 4.20
N MET A 98 -12.30 9.87 3.58
CA MET A 98 -12.12 9.87 2.14
C MET A 98 -12.30 8.47 1.54
N ASN A 99 -11.55 7.46 1.99
CA ASN A 99 -11.63 6.13 1.38
C ASN A 99 -12.96 5.43 1.66
N GLN A 100 -13.65 5.80 2.73
CA GLN A 100 -15.02 5.39 2.97
C GLN A 100 -16.00 5.89 1.91
N THR A 101 -15.69 6.93 1.13
CA THR A 101 -16.54 7.38 0.00
C THR A 101 -16.32 6.57 -1.27
N TRP A 102 -15.24 5.81 -1.35
CA TRP A 102 -14.87 5.10 -2.57
C TRP A 102 -15.66 3.82 -2.74
N HIS A 103 -15.79 3.39 -3.99
CA HIS A 103 -16.20 2.02 -4.30
C HIS A 103 -15.09 1.06 -3.87
N LEU A 104 -15.46 -0.15 -3.44
CA LEU A 104 -14.50 -1.18 -3.06
C LEU A 104 -13.50 -1.45 -4.20
N HIS A 105 -13.97 -1.56 -5.45
CA HIS A 105 -13.10 -1.74 -6.62
C HIS A 105 -11.98 -0.69 -6.69
N LYS A 106 -12.31 0.60 -6.53
CA LYS A 106 -11.32 1.67 -6.56
C LYS A 106 -10.30 1.51 -5.43
N LEU A 107 -10.76 1.26 -4.21
CA LEU A 107 -9.88 1.08 -3.06
C LEU A 107 -8.90 -0.07 -3.27
N LEU A 108 -9.37 -1.20 -3.80
CA LEU A 108 -8.55 -2.37 -4.10
C LEU A 108 -7.51 -2.05 -5.18
N ALA A 109 -7.91 -1.38 -6.27
CA ALA A 109 -7.00 -1.01 -7.36
C ALA A 109 -5.86 -0.08 -6.87
N GLU A 110 -6.20 0.96 -6.11
CA GLU A 110 -5.22 1.91 -5.56
C GLU A 110 -4.24 1.22 -4.59
N ASN A 111 -4.74 0.32 -3.74
CA ASN A 111 -3.87 -0.44 -2.83
C ASN A 111 -2.96 -1.42 -3.59
N LYS A 112 -3.46 -2.05 -4.65
CA LYS A 112 -2.66 -2.93 -5.52
C LYS A 112 -1.51 -2.14 -6.12
N GLU A 113 -1.83 -1.02 -6.76
CA GLU A 113 -0.86 -0.14 -7.40
C GLU A 113 0.21 0.35 -6.41
N GLU A 114 -0.19 0.84 -5.23
CA GLU A 114 0.74 1.26 -4.17
C GLU A 114 1.67 0.11 -3.77
N SER A 115 1.13 -1.09 -3.54
CA SER A 115 1.92 -2.25 -3.12
C SER A 115 2.96 -2.70 -4.16
N GLU A 116 2.68 -2.47 -5.44
CA GLU A 116 3.56 -2.82 -6.56
C GLU A 116 4.65 -1.77 -6.80
N ILE A 117 4.34 -0.50 -6.55
CA ILE A 117 5.27 0.63 -6.74
C ILE A 117 6.26 0.72 -5.57
N MET A 118 5.78 0.55 -4.34
CA MET A 118 6.55 0.83 -3.12
C MET A 118 7.92 0.10 -3.06
N PRO A 119 8.06 -1.19 -3.45
CA PRO A 119 9.36 -1.87 -3.48
C PRO A 119 10.35 -1.25 -4.48
N VAL A 120 9.86 -0.76 -5.62
CA VAL A 120 10.70 -0.07 -6.61
C VAL A 120 11.09 1.30 -6.08
N LEU A 121 10.14 2.02 -5.48
CA LEU A 121 10.36 3.33 -4.90
C LEU A 121 11.42 3.30 -3.78
N HIS A 122 11.38 2.28 -2.90
CA HIS A 122 12.43 2.07 -1.90
C HIS A 122 13.82 1.86 -2.51
N ARG A 123 13.92 1.10 -3.61
CA ARG A 123 15.18 0.92 -4.34
C ARG A 123 15.65 2.22 -4.99
N LEU A 124 14.73 3.03 -5.51
CA LEU A 124 15.02 4.35 -6.04
C LEU A 124 15.58 5.29 -4.97
N TYR A 125 14.97 5.32 -3.77
CA TYR A 125 15.50 6.08 -2.64
C TYR A 125 16.91 5.63 -2.24
N SER A 126 17.15 4.31 -2.22
CA SER A 126 18.47 3.75 -1.90
C SER A 126 19.54 4.23 -2.90
N VAL A 127 19.28 4.11 -4.20
CA VAL A 127 20.26 4.52 -5.23
C VAL A 127 20.47 6.03 -5.27
N ARG A 128 19.42 6.82 -5.07
CA ARG A 128 19.55 8.28 -4.90
C ARG A 128 20.45 8.63 -3.72
N ASN A 129 20.28 7.97 -2.58
CA ASN A 129 21.10 8.22 -1.40
C ASN A 129 22.57 7.83 -1.62
N MET A 130 22.84 6.73 -2.35
CA MET A 130 24.20 6.35 -2.76
C MET A 130 24.85 7.42 -3.64
N ALA A 131 24.11 7.97 -4.61
CA ALA A 131 24.61 9.04 -5.46
C ALA A 131 24.92 10.33 -4.69
N ILE A 132 24.05 10.72 -3.75
CA ILE A 132 24.29 11.84 -2.84
C ILE A 132 25.58 11.62 -2.05
N GLN A 133 25.83 10.38 -1.61
CA GLN A 133 27.04 10.03 -0.86
C GLN A 133 28.30 10.14 -1.74
N LEU A 134 28.27 9.65 -2.98
CA LEU A 134 29.39 9.79 -3.93
C LEU A 134 29.78 11.26 -4.15
N ILE A 135 28.79 12.15 -4.33
CA ILE A 135 29.04 13.59 -4.49
C ILE A 135 29.69 14.16 -3.22
N LYS A 136 29.22 13.78 -2.03
CA LYS A 136 29.82 14.20 -0.75
C LYS A 136 31.26 13.70 -0.58
N GLU A 137 31.59 12.55 -1.15
CA GLU A 137 32.94 11.98 -1.15
C GLU A 137 33.86 12.61 -2.20
N GLY A 138 33.36 13.57 -2.98
CA GLY A 138 34.14 14.37 -3.92
C GLY A 138 34.03 13.92 -5.38
N VAL A 139 33.11 13.00 -5.71
CA VAL A 139 32.82 12.65 -7.11
C VAL A 139 32.11 13.83 -7.78
N VAL A 140 32.80 14.48 -8.72
CA VAL A 140 32.24 15.56 -9.54
C VAL A 140 31.72 14.98 -10.84
N ASN A 141 30.41 14.70 -10.90
CA ASN A 141 29.75 14.23 -12.11
C ASN A 141 28.38 14.93 -12.31
N PRO A 142 28.24 15.81 -13.32
CA PRO A 142 26.97 16.48 -13.61
C PRO A 142 25.79 15.54 -13.87
N GLU A 143 26.03 14.33 -14.39
CA GLU A 143 24.98 13.34 -14.61
C GLU A 143 24.41 12.79 -13.30
N LEU A 144 25.24 12.67 -12.24
CA LEU A 144 24.77 12.27 -10.91
C LEU A 144 23.89 13.38 -10.30
N GLU A 145 24.31 14.64 -10.40
CA GLU A 145 23.53 15.79 -9.92
C GLU A 145 22.20 15.91 -10.65
N ASN A 146 22.22 15.85 -11.99
CA ASN A 146 21.01 15.88 -12.80
C ASN A 146 20.08 14.70 -12.52
N GLY A 147 20.64 13.50 -12.30
CA GLY A 147 19.87 12.32 -11.92
C GLY A 147 19.16 12.50 -10.58
N ILE A 148 19.84 13.04 -9.57
CA ILE A 148 19.23 13.33 -8.25
C ILE A 148 18.11 14.36 -8.37
N ASN A 149 18.32 15.46 -9.10
CA ASN A 149 17.31 16.50 -9.30
C ASN A 149 16.08 15.96 -10.02
N SER A 150 16.28 15.19 -11.11
CA SER A 150 15.18 14.54 -11.83
C SER A 150 14.38 13.58 -10.95
N ILE A 151 15.03 12.85 -10.03
CA ILE A 151 14.33 11.99 -9.07
C ILE A 151 13.51 12.85 -8.09
N ASN A 152 14.05 13.96 -7.58
CA ASN A 152 13.33 14.82 -6.65
C ASN A 152 12.08 15.45 -7.29
N GLU A 153 12.21 15.97 -8.51
CA GLU A 153 11.08 16.53 -9.27
C GLU A 153 9.97 15.49 -9.49
N MET A 154 10.34 14.25 -9.84
CA MET A 154 9.38 13.16 -10.00
C MET A 154 8.64 12.84 -8.69
N LEU A 155 9.36 12.82 -7.55
CA LEU A 155 8.78 12.55 -6.24
C LEU A 155 7.86 13.68 -5.76
N GLU A 156 8.18 14.94 -6.12
CA GLU A 156 7.36 16.11 -5.80
C GLU A 156 6.05 16.17 -6.60
N ALA A 157 6.04 15.63 -7.83
CA ALA A 157 4.85 15.58 -8.67
C ALA A 157 3.74 14.67 -8.10
N GLY A 158 4.11 13.64 -7.32
CA GLY A 158 3.20 12.77 -6.57
C GLY A 158 2.41 11.73 -7.38
N ASP A 159 2.26 11.90 -8.69
CA ASP A 159 1.66 10.91 -9.61
C ASP A 159 2.74 9.97 -10.16
N LEU A 160 3.03 8.90 -9.41
CA LEU A 160 4.14 7.99 -9.70
C LEU A 160 3.66 6.76 -10.46
N GLN A 161 4.01 6.66 -11.75
CA GLN A 161 3.77 5.43 -12.52
C GLN A 161 4.90 4.42 -12.33
N LYS A 162 4.55 3.14 -12.14
CA LYS A 162 5.51 2.06 -11.88
C LYS A 162 6.62 1.98 -12.92
N GLU A 163 6.28 2.05 -14.20
CA GLU A 163 7.23 1.99 -15.32
C GLU A 163 8.24 3.15 -15.29
N GLU A 164 7.77 4.35 -14.93
CA GLU A 164 8.62 5.53 -14.82
C GLU A 164 9.59 5.42 -13.64
N VAL A 165 9.10 4.95 -12.48
CA VAL A 165 9.93 4.68 -11.29
C VAL A 165 10.99 3.61 -11.61
N ILE A 166 10.62 2.53 -12.31
CA ILE A 166 11.56 1.48 -12.75
C ILE A 166 12.62 2.06 -13.70
N LYS A 167 12.20 2.85 -14.69
CA LYS A 167 13.11 3.49 -15.64
C LYS A 167 14.12 4.38 -14.91
N LYS A 168 13.65 5.24 -14.01
CA LYS A 168 14.51 6.13 -13.22
C LYS A 168 15.47 5.37 -12.32
N TYR A 169 15.00 4.29 -11.68
CA TYR A 169 15.87 3.43 -10.90
C TYR A 169 17.00 2.83 -11.74
N ASN A 170 16.69 2.29 -12.92
CA ASN A 170 17.70 1.68 -13.80
C ASN A 170 18.72 2.70 -14.33
N GLU A 171 18.26 3.88 -14.72
CA GLU A 171 19.11 5.00 -15.14
C GLU A 171 20.10 5.37 -14.02
N MET A 172 19.59 5.56 -12.81
CA MET A 172 20.41 5.97 -11.66
C MET A 172 21.36 4.87 -11.18
N ALA A 173 20.91 3.61 -11.15
CA ALA A 173 21.73 2.47 -10.74
C ALA A 173 22.93 2.28 -11.67
N LYS A 174 22.74 2.47 -12.98
CA LYS A 174 23.84 2.43 -13.95
C LYS A 174 24.89 3.51 -13.66
N LEU A 175 24.44 4.74 -13.36
CA LEU A 175 25.33 5.86 -13.05
C LEU A 175 26.09 5.66 -11.73
N VAL A 176 25.41 5.19 -10.67
CA VAL A 176 26.07 4.93 -9.38
C VAL A 176 27.09 3.81 -9.50
N ASN A 177 26.73 2.70 -10.16
CA ASN A 177 27.62 1.55 -10.29
C ASN A 177 28.90 1.86 -11.08
N SER A 178 28.88 2.82 -12.02
CA SER A 178 30.08 3.20 -12.76
C SER A 178 31.12 3.96 -11.93
N HIS A 179 30.78 4.39 -10.71
CA HIS A 179 31.66 5.13 -9.79
C HIS A 179 32.01 4.35 -8.52
N MET A 180 31.47 3.13 -8.36
CA MET A 180 31.76 2.23 -7.24
C MET A 180 32.71 1.07 -7.62
N ALA A 181 33.03 0.94 -8.90
CA ALA A 181 33.97 -0.06 -9.44
C ALA A 181 35.40 0.46 -9.43
#